data_AF-R6R0V9-F1
#
_entry.id   AF-R6R0V9-F1
#
_cell.length_a   1.000
_cell.length_b   1.000
_cell.length_c   1.000
_cell.angle_alpha   90.00
_cell.angle_beta   90.00
_cell.angle_gamma   90.00
#
_symmetry.space_group_name_H-M   'P 1'
#
loop_
_entity.id
_entity.type
_entity.pdbx_description
1 polymer ?
#
loop_
_entity_poly.entity_id
_entity_poly.type
_entity_poly.pdbx_seq_one_letter_code
_entity_poly.pdbx_strand_id
1 'polypeptide(L)'
;MKKIFVLLSLLFLTSCSINFPLLNSSSNNTSSTTERFTSNQETTSSESDSNSEIPSQIKLSQNKVTLYVNESIKIEAQLIPLNQMVEFVWSVKDNQIAEVNDGLITGKKEGNTTIYVSYNDLIGECEVNVIKKNENINGEINLFAMNDFHGSIIENDEELGFLKQGTFFKNKSEEDNTLILNSGDMWQGSIESNSNYGEFLTKAMNYIEFDSFTLGNHEFDWGKQYIINNRSLFDQTTKYSTPFLGANIYNYDIESKTTLSHADDICEDYVIKDLENGLRVGIIGIIGENQITSISSQFADEFTFVDSLPIIKNLSDELRINKKCDVIILDGHASQEQISSEVTSTSSLSNKKYVDAVFCAHSHQYENVVINGVPFVQGASNGKSYSEIHLRVSNGNVSLISSSNHSNDNKEEIASITNYDTYLKDLYNEYVEKANVKGQEVLGYVNGFMSYSTSYNISVPKLVSKAMAQEAYNQGYEVDFAFTNQARSAIEQGNLTYANLYKSLPFDNEMIILEVNGSDIIRQSSKNTFYRACDKVVKSKEKYLIVVIDYLALHRNTDRNYNYFPSLNIIGKLTKNNVSIYNYRDMTADYIRKEKNIYTNQYSSYNERYSLLS
;
A
#
# COMPACT_ATOMS: atom_id res chain seq x y z
N MET A 1 19.58 -28.08 -40.99
CA MET A 1 20.92 -28.18 -41.61
C MET A 1 21.84 -27.21 -40.87
N LYS A 2 22.93 -27.72 -40.26
CA LYS A 2 24.16 -27.02 -39.76
C LYS A 2 23.95 -25.84 -38.78
N LYS A 3 24.16 -25.92 -37.45
CA LYS A 3 25.29 -26.41 -36.60
C LYS A 3 26.56 -25.54 -36.72
N ILE A 4 27.16 -25.20 -35.54
CA ILE A 4 28.57 -24.85 -35.21
C ILE A 4 28.83 -23.34 -34.91
N PHE A 5 29.52 -22.84 -33.85
CA PHE A 5 30.10 -23.37 -32.57
C PHE A 5 30.95 -22.27 -31.84
N VAL A 6 31.24 -22.48 -30.54
CA VAL A 6 32.38 -22.00 -29.68
C VAL A 6 32.40 -20.53 -29.21
N LEU A 7 32.92 -20.08 -28.05
CA LEU A 7 33.22 -20.52 -26.66
C LEU A 7 34.23 -19.46 -26.09
N LEU A 8 34.11 -19.13 -24.79
CA LEU A 8 35.18 -18.71 -23.83
C LEU A 8 35.79 -17.28 -23.83
N SER A 9 35.69 -16.56 -22.69
CA SER A 9 36.76 -16.37 -21.65
C SER A 9 36.86 -14.97 -20.99
N LEU A 10 36.62 -14.97 -19.66
CA LEU A 10 37.35 -14.40 -18.49
C LEU A 10 38.09 -13.02 -18.48
N LEU A 11 37.83 -12.28 -17.38
CA LEU A 11 38.64 -11.31 -16.59
C LEU A 11 38.92 -9.89 -17.12
N PHE A 12 38.54 -8.85 -16.33
CA PHE A 12 39.47 -8.10 -15.46
C PHE A 12 38.70 -7.17 -14.48
N LEU A 13 39.11 -7.24 -13.21
CA LEU A 13 38.83 -6.28 -12.12
C LEU A 13 39.81 -5.10 -12.22
N THR A 14 39.34 -3.86 -12.04
CA THR A 14 40.12 -2.80 -11.39
C THR A 14 39.20 -1.76 -10.74
N SER A 15 39.41 -1.57 -9.44
CA SER A 15 38.87 -0.54 -8.57
C SER A 15 39.45 0.84 -8.89
N CYS A 16 38.64 1.89 -8.70
CA CYS A 16 39.10 3.28 -8.73
C CYS A 16 38.61 3.99 -7.47
N SER A 17 39.55 4.36 -6.59
CA SER A 17 39.31 5.13 -5.37
C SER A 17 39.69 6.59 -5.64
N ILE A 18 38.80 7.54 -5.34
CA ILE A 18 39.08 8.98 -5.43
C ILE A 18 39.00 9.58 -4.02
N ASN A 19 40.13 10.11 -3.55
CA ASN A 19 40.28 10.89 -2.32
C ASN A 19 40.02 12.39 -2.60
N PHE A 20 39.35 13.07 -1.67
CA PHE A 20 39.34 14.54 -1.56
C PHE A 20 40.02 14.99 -0.26
N PRO A 21 40.81 16.10 -0.25
CA PRO A 21 41.47 16.58 0.95
C PRO A 21 40.67 17.67 1.69
N LEU A 22 40.82 17.67 3.01
CA LEU A 22 40.33 18.64 3.99
C LEU A 22 41.12 19.96 3.97
N LEU A 23 40.42 21.06 4.24
CA LEU A 23 40.98 22.40 4.50
C LEU A 23 40.89 22.71 6.00
N ASN A 24 42.03 23.07 6.59
CA ASN A 24 42.19 23.62 7.94
C ASN A 24 42.22 25.16 7.87
N SER A 25 41.64 25.83 8.87
CA SER A 25 42.02 27.20 9.23
C SER A 25 42.05 27.40 10.73
N SER A 26 43.20 27.89 11.18
CA SER A 26 43.67 28.15 12.54
C SER A 26 43.40 29.57 13.05
N SER A 27 43.68 29.75 14.35
CA SER A 27 44.36 30.89 15.02
C SER A 27 43.47 31.74 15.96
N ASN A 28 43.74 31.73 17.29
CA ASN A 28 44.64 32.60 18.10
C ASN A 28 43.85 33.81 18.68
N ASN A 29 44.04 34.37 19.89
CA ASN A 29 45.11 34.31 20.89
C ASN A 29 44.71 35.07 22.20
N THR A 30 45.39 34.74 23.32
CA THR A 30 45.95 35.61 24.42
C THR A 30 45.03 36.36 25.42
N SER A 31 45.02 36.03 26.74
CA SER A 31 45.88 36.46 27.90
C SER A 31 45.31 37.68 28.67
N SER A 32 45.27 37.86 30.01
CA SER A 32 46.26 37.61 31.09
C SER A 32 45.70 37.87 32.53
N THR A 33 46.19 37.12 33.54
CA THR A 33 46.60 37.47 34.97
C THR A 33 45.62 38.20 35.93
N THR A 34 45.46 37.96 37.25
CA THR A 34 46.20 37.22 38.32
C THR A 34 45.39 37.16 39.65
N GLU A 35 45.67 36.11 40.46
CA GLU A 35 45.66 35.96 41.94
C GLU A 35 44.38 35.81 42.84
N ARG A 36 44.22 34.55 43.30
CA ARG A 36 43.94 33.97 44.65
C ARG A 36 42.93 34.63 45.61
N PHE A 37 41.88 33.87 45.98
CA PHE A 37 41.60 33.45 47.37
C PHE A 37 40.67 32.22 47.39
N THR A 38 40.81 31.40 48.42
CA THR A 38 40.26 30.06 48.66
C THR A 38 38.75 29.99 48.92
N SER A 39 38.05 29.00 48.35
CA SER A 39 37.28 27.95 49.07
C SER A 39 36.23 27.25 48.20
N ASN A 40 36.07 25.96 48.47
CA ASN A 40 34.92 25.08 48.23
C ASN A 40 34.56 24.61 46.82
N GLN A 41 34.67 23.28 46.70
CA GLN A 41 33.78 22.34 46.00
C GLN A 41 33.30 22.71 44.60
N GLU A 42 33.92 22.08 43.60
CA GLU A 42 33.24 21.29 42.57
C GLU A 42 34.31 20.63 41.70
N THR A 43 34.57 19.35 41.92
CA THR A 43 35.37 18.53 41.01
C THR A 43 34.53 18.21 39.78
N THR A 44 34.69 19.03 38.74
CA THR A 44 34.36 18.68 37.36
C THR A 44 35.44 17.74 36.84
N SER A 45 35.16 16.44 36.85
CA SER A 45 35.91 15.46 36.06
C SER A 45 35.37 15.50 34.63
N SER A 46 36.29 15.72 33.71
CA SER A 46 36.11 15.56 32.26
C SER A 46 35.56 14.18 31.92
N GLU A 47 34.32 14.12 31.45
CA GLU A 47 33.81 13.01 30.66
C GLU A 47 33.45 13.54 29.27
N SER A 48 34.12 12.97 28.28
CA SER A 48 33.75 13.05 26.89
C SER A 48 32.45 12.28 26.70
N ASP A 49 31.31 12.97 26.67
CA ASP A 49 30.04 12.37 26.26
C ASP A 49 30.05 12.12 24.74
N SER A 50 30.64 10.99 24.34
CA SER A 50 30.09 10.25 23.22
C SER A 50 28.78 9.62 23.71
N ASN A 51 27.63 10.13 23.27
CA ASN A 51 26.37 9.40 23.37
C ASN A 51 26.51 8.09 22.56
N SER A 52 27.11 7.06 23.15
CA SER A 52 26.93 5.69 22.67
C SER A 52 25.53 5.29 23.10
N GLU A 53 24.59 5.21 22.16
CA GLU A 53 23.26 4.71 22.46
C GLU A 53 23.38 3.30 23.05
N ILE A 54 23.06 3.17 24.34
CA ILE A 54 23.12 1.90 25.03
C ILE A 54 21.94 1.06 24.54
N PRO A 55 22.15 -0.14 23.98
CA PRO A 55 21.06 -0.99 23.53
C PRO A 55 20.17 -1.38 24.72
N SER A 56 18.85 -1.30 24.53
CA SER A 56 17.84 -1.56 25.56
C SER A 56 17.09 -2.88 25.36
N GLN A 57 17.13 -3.46 24.16
CA GLN A 57 16.47 -4.73 23.84
C GLN A 57 17.11 -5.44 22.64
N ILE A 58 16.84 -6.74 22.51
CA ILE A 58 17.09 -7.53 21.30
C ILE A 58 15.76 -7.73 20.57
N LYS A 59 15.67 -7.31 19.31
CA LYS A 59 14.56 -7.61 18.42
C LYS A 59 14.92 -8.80 17.54
N LEU A 60 14.09 -9.84 17.56
CA LEU A 60 14.21 -10.97 16.65
C LEU A 60 13.36 -10.74 15.40
N SER A 61 13.76 -11.33 14.27
CA SER A 61 12.95 -11.34 13.05
C SER A 61 11.65 -12.14 13.23
N GLN A 62 11.65 -13.16 14.09
CA GLN A 62 10.49 -13.97 14.45
C GLN A 62 10.58 -14.37 15.94
N ASN A 63 9.51 -14.15 16.71
CA ASN A 63 9.42 -14.53 18.12
C ASN A 63 8.75 -15.90 18.33
N LYS A 64 8.23 -16.51 17.25
CA LYS A 64 7.63 -17.85 17.24
C LYS A 64 7.88 -18.47 15.87
N VAL A 65 8.33 -19.73 15.85
CA VAL A 65 8.54 -20.50 14.62
C VAL A 65 7.97 -21.90 14.77
N THR A 66 7.37 -22.39 13.69
CA THR A 66 7.00 -23.81 13.56
C THR A 66 7.81 -24.41 12.42
N LEU A 67 8.40 -25.58 12.64
CA LEU A 67 9.21 -26.27 11.62
C LEU A 67 9.01 -27.77 11.68
N TYR A 68 9.20 -28.44 10.54
CA TYR A 68 9.17 -29.90 10.51
C TYR A 68 10.47 -30.50 11.05
N VAL A 69 10.41 -31.76 11.49
CA VAL A 69 11.62 -32.54 11.80
C VAL A 69 12.57 -32.54 10.59
N ASN A 70 13.83 -32.16 10.83
CA ASN A 70 14.92 -31.92 9.87
C ASN A 70 14.80 -30.65 9.00
N GLU A 71 13.78 -29.82 9.21
CA GLU A 71 13.72 -28.50 8.59
C GLU A 71 14.61 -27.51 9.37
N SER A 72 15.13 -26.51 8.67
CA SER A 72 15.90 -25.42 9.27
C SER A 72 15.32 -24.06 8.87
N ILE A 73 15.30 -23.12 9.81
CA ILE A 73 14.91 -21.72 9.59
C ILE A 73 15.95 -20.79 10.20
N LYS A 74 16.34 -19.73 9.49
CA LYS A 74 17.23 -18.69 10.02
C LYS A 74 16.37 -17.58 10.61
N ILE A 75 16.61 -17.24 11.88
CA ILE A 75 16.10 -16.03 12.49
C ILE A 75 17.26 -15.05 12.72
N GLU A 76 16.97 -13.76 12.56
CA GLU A 76 17.93 -12.67 12.74
C GLU A 76 17.68 -11.96 14.06
N ALA A 77 18.72 -11.40 14.65
CA ALA A 77 18.66 -10.64 15.89
C ALA A 77 19.29 -9.25 15.67
N GLN A 78 18.69 -8.23 16.24
CA GLN A 78 19.14 -6.84 16.15
C GLN A 78 19.08 -6.17 17.52
N LEU A 79 20.10 -5.39 17.87
CA LEU A 79 20.06 -4.53 19.05
C LEU A 79 19.27 -3.26 18.72
N ILE A 80 18.44 -2.80 19.67
CA ILE A 80 17.72 -1.53 19.54
C ILE A 80 18.18 -0.60 20.67
N PRO A 81 18.50 0.68 20.38
CA PRO A 81 18.46 1.35 19.07
C PRO A 81 19.70 1.09 18.18
N LEU A 82 20.68 0.34 18.69
CA LEU A 82 21.99 0.19 18.04
C LEU A 82 21.95 -0.76 16.83
N ASN A 83 21.88 -0.21 15.61
CA ASN A 83 21.92 -1.00 14.38
C ASN A 83 23.36 -1.39 13.98
N GLN A 84 24.07 -2.11 14.86
CA GLN A 84 25.45 -2.55 14.66
C GLN A 84 25.53 -4.08 14.62
N MET A 85 26.39 -4.61 13.75
CA MET A 85 26.70 -6.04 13.70
C MET A 85 27.43 -6.45 14.99
N VAL A 86 26.73 -7.20 15.84
CA VAL A 86 27.27 -7.79 17.07
C VAL A 86 27.20 -9.32 17.00
N GLU A 87 28.04 -9.99 17.78
CA GLU A 87 27.97 -11.44 17.94
C GLU A 87 26.99 -11.77 19.07
N PHE A 88 25.91 -12.47 18.72
CA PHE A 88 24.91 -12.92 19.68
C PHE A 88 25.23 -14.32 20.20
N VAL A 89 24.90 -14.58 21.46
CA VAL A 89 24.96 -15.93 22.03
C VAL A 89 23.59 -16.59 21.87
N TRP A 90 23.57 -17.70 21.14
CA TRP A 90 22.36 -18.48 20.89
C TRP A 90 22.35 -19.74 21.75
N SER A 91 21.21 -20.05 22.36
CA SER A 91 21.01 -21.27 23.13
C SER A 91 19.59 -21.80 22.99
N VAL A 92 19.39 -23.08 23.34
CA VAL A 92 18.09 -23.75 23.26
C VAL A 92 17.76 -24.40 24.61
N LYS A 93 16.50 -24.28 25.04
CA LYS A 93 16.01 -24.87 26.28
C LYS A 93 16.08 -26.40 26.28
N ASP A 94 15.63 -27.02 25.19
CA ASP A 94 15.68 -28.47 24.95
C ASP A 94 16.32 -28.77 23.59
N ASN A 95 17.58 -29.24 23.62
CA ASN A 95 18.36 -29.53 22.41
C ASN A 95 17.98 -30.85 21.71
N GLN A 96 17.08 -31.64 22.31
CA GLN A 96 16.54 -32.84 21.69
C GLN A 96 15.42 -32.49 20.70
N ILE A 97 14.72 -31.38 20.94
CA ILE A 97 13.62 -30.88 20.11
C ILE A 97 14.15 -30.07 18.94
N ALA A 98 15.03 -29.09 19.21
CA ALA A 98 15.65 -28.28 18.17
C ALA A 98 17.11 -27.98 18.50
N GLU A 99 17.91 -27.60 17.51
CA GLU A 99 19.21 -26.97 17.72
C GLU A 99 19.24 -25.59 17.10
N VAL A 100 20.15 -24.73 17.57
CA VAL A 100 20.40 -23.42 16.99
C VAL A 100 21.90 -23.22 16.81
N ASN A 101 22.30 -22.70 15.65
CA ASN A 101 23.65 -22.26 15.41
C ASN A 101 23.62 -20.92 14.69
N ASP A 102 24.09 -19.86 15.35
CA ASP A 102 24.03 -18.49 14.83
C ASP A 102 22.63 -18.15 14.28
N GLY A 103 21.57 -18.33 15.06
CA GLY A 103 20.19 -18.09 14.61
C GLY A 103 19.63 -19.07 13.57
N LEU A 104 20.40 -20.03 13.05
CA LEU A 104 19.87 -21.12 12.23
C LEU A 104 19.30 -22.22 13.14
N ILE A 105 17.99 -22.25 13.27
CA ILE A 105 17.24 -23.22 14.07
C ILE A 105 16.97 -24.45 13.21
N THR A 106 17.26 -25.65 13.70
CA THR A 106 16.95 -26.92 13.03
C THR A 106 16.14 -27.84 13.93
N GLY A 107 15.04 -28.38 13.40
CA GLY A 107 14.13 -29.25 14.13
C GLY A 107 14.69 -30.66 14.19
N LYS A 108 14.82 -31.24 15.38
CA LYS A 108 15.35 -32.60 15.58
C LYS A 108 14.28 -33.62 15.90
N LYS A 109 13.28 -33.21 16.69
CA LYS A 109 12.24 -34.08 17.19
C LYS A 109 10.98 -33.29 17.47
N GLU A 110 9.84 -33.91 17.21
CA GLU A 110 8.53 -33.36 17.52
C GLU A 110 8.43 -32.92 19.00
N GLY A 111 7.93 -31.71 19.23
CA GLY A 111 7.78 -31.08 20.54
C GLY A 111 7.97 -29.56 20.51
N ASN A 112 7.72 -28.91 21.65
CA ASN A 112 7.92 -27.47 21.83
C ASN A 112 9.19 -27.17 22.64
N THR A 113 9.95 -26.15 22.24
CA THR A 113 11.14 -25.65 22.94
C THR A 113 11.24 -24.12 22.79
N THR A 114 12.23 -23.51 23.42
CA THR A 114 12.49 -22.07 23.33
C THR A 114 13.94 -21.84 22.95
N ILE A 115 14.17 -20.96 21.98
CA ILE A 115 15.48 -20.43 21.64
C ILE A 115 15.67 -19.11 22.38
N TYR A 116 16.83 -18.97 23.02
CA TYR A 116 17.26 -17.75 23.65
C TYR A 116 18.40 -17.14 22.85
N VAL A 117 18.28 -15.85 22.57
CA VAL A 117 19.38 -15.02 22.06
C VAL A 117 19.78 -14.06 23.18
N SER A 118 21.07 -13.89 23.42
CA SER A 118 21.55 -12.94 24.43
C SER A 118 22.72 -12.09 23.97
N TYR A 119 22.78 -10.87 24.49
CA TYR A 119 23.87 -9.92 24.34
C TYR A 119 23.96 -9.10 25.62
N ASN A 120 25.08 -9.23 26.35
CA ASN A 120 25.22 -8.73 27.73
C ASN A 120 24.03 -9.19 28.61
N ASP A 121 23.30 -8.26 29.21
CA ASP A 121 22.16 -8.54 30.09
C ASP A 121 20.82 -8.65 29.34
N LEU A 122 20.81 -8.43 28.02
CA LEU A 122 19.60 -8.49 27.20
C LEU A 122 19.33 -9.91 26.72
N ILE A 123 18.05 -10.30 26.71
CA ILE A 123 17.58 -11.61 26.25
C ILE A 123 16.41 -11.39 25.28
N GLY A 124 16.48 -12.03 24.12
CA GLY A 124 15.35 -12.24 23.21
C GLY A 124 14.94 -13.72 23.23
N GLU A 125 13.66 -13.98 23.04
CA GLU A 125 13.09 -15.34 23.09
C GLU A 125 12.33 -15.64 21.81
N CYS A 126 12.54 -16.83 21.26
CA CYS A 126 11.75 -17.39 20.18
C CYS A 126 11.14 -18.72 20.61
N GLU A 127 9.82 -18.82 20.59
CA GLU A 127 9.11 -20.08 20.76
C GLU A 127 9.31 -20.96 19.53
N VAL A 128 9.61 -22.24 19.73
CA VAL A 128 9.84 -23.20 18.65
C VAL A 128 8.91 -24.39 18.80
N ASN A 129 8.07 -24.63 17.82
CA ASN A 129 7.26 -25.84 17.70
C ASN A 129 7.82 -26.72 16.57
N VAL A 130 8.32 -27.91 16.91
CA VAL A 130 8.77 -28.88 15.92
C VAL A 130 7.67 -29.91 15.73
N ILE A 131 7.26 -30.12 14.48
CA ILE A 131 6.18 -31.06 14.12
C ILE A 131 6.70 -32.16 13.19
N LYS A 132 6.14 -33.36 13.30
CA LYS A 132 6.48 -34.45 12.36
C LYS A 132 5.57 -34.34 11.14
N LYS A 133 6.14 -34.19 9.93
CA LYS A 133 5.32 -34.11 8.72
C LYS A 133 4.64 -35.45 8.46
N ASN A 134 3.31 -35.45 8.41
CA ASN A 134 2.51 -36.63 8.12
C ASN A 134 2.11 -36.59 6.64
N GLU A 135 2.46 -37.62 5.86
CA GLU A 135 2.16 -37.65 4.41
C GLU A 135 0.66 -37.70 4.11
N ASN A 136 -0.16 -38.10 5.10
CA ASN A 136 -1.62 -38.09 5.04
C ASN A 136 -2.20 -36.93 5.86
N ILE A 137 -1.75 -35.71 5.60
CA ILE A 137 -2.28 -34.54 6.30
C ILE A 137 -3.75 -34.29 5.89
N ASN A 138 -4.59 -34.02 6.88
CA ASN A 138 -6.01 -33.72 6.73
C ASN A 138 -6.34 -32.52 7.60
N GLY A 139 -7.24 -31.66 7.13
CA GLY A 139 -7.66 -30.48 7.88
C GLY A 139 -8.59 -29.61 7.05
N GLU A 140 -9.08 -28.56 7.69
CA GLU A 140 -9.88 -27.52 7.06
C GLU A 140 -9.24 -26.17 7.36
N ILE A 141 -9.47 -25.20 6.47
CA ILE A 141 -8.98 -23.84 6.63
C ILE A 141 -10.09 -22.89 6.22
N ASN A 142 -10.31 -21.88 7.06
CA ASN A 142 -11.19 -20.76 6.77
C ASN A 142 -10.33 -19.55 6.37
N LEU A 143 -10.71 -18.89 5.30
CA LEU A 143 -9.99 -17.74 4.77
C LEU A 143 -10.98 -16.59 4.64
N PHE A 144 -10.70 -15.45 5.26
CA PHE A 144 -11.48 -14.24 5.10
C PHE A 144 -10.60 -13.14 4.50
N ALA A 145 -11.14 -12.37 3.57
CA ALA A 145 -10.40 -11.25 3.00
C ALA A 145 -11.23 -9.97 2.92
N MET A 146 -10.53 -8.86 3.11
CA MET A 146 -10.99 -7.52 2.76
C MET A 146 -10.17 -7.02 1.57
N ASN A 147 -10.80 -6.29 0.66
CA ASN A 147 -10.15 -5.71 -0.50
C ASN A 147 -10.70 -4.30 -0.74
N ASP A 148 -9.89 -3.42 -1.35
CA ASP A 148 -10.31 -2.10 -1.83
C ASP A 148 -11.06 -1.29 -0.74
N PHE A 149 -10.60 -1.37 0.52
CA PHE A 149 -11.29 -0.74 1.66
C PHE A 149 -11.30 0.80 1.55
N HIS A 150 -10.32 1.37 0.85
CA HIS A 150 -10.23 2.78 0.52
C HIS A 150 -10.49 3.73 1.69
N GLY A 151 -9.89 3.45 2.85
CA GLY A 151 -10.08 4.30 4.02
C GLY A 151 -11.54 4.48 4.42
N SER A 152 -12.42 3.50 4.21
CA SER A 152 -13.85 3.63 4.51
C SER A 152 -14.15 3.58 6.02
N ILE A 153 -13.59 4.55 6.77
CA ILE A 153 -13.55 4.57 8.23
C ILE A 153 -14.94 4.77 8.85
N ILE A 154 -15.74 5.66 8.26
CA ILE A 154 -17.04 6.09 8.80
C ILE A 154 -18.16 5.23 8.23
N GLU A 155 -18.98 4.65 9.11
CA GLU A 155 -20.17 3.88 8.74
C GLU A 155 -21.24 4.77 8.09
N ASN A 156 -21.91 4.25 7.06
CA ASN A 156 -23.12 4.82 6.46
C ASN A 156 -24.00 3.71 5.87
N ASP A 157 -25.05 4.08 5.13
CA ASP A 157 -26.03 3.13 4.58
C ASP A 157 -25.38 2.08 3.64
N GLU A 158 -24.31 2.43 2.93
CA GLU A 158 -23.61 1.52 2.01
C GLU A 158 -22.37 0.87 2.63
N GLU A 159 -21.62 1.60 3.45
CA GLU A 159 -20.30 1.22 3.95
C GLU A 159 -20.38 0.87 5.44
N LEU A 160 -19.86 -0.30 5.86
CA LEU A 160 -19.94 -0.75 7.26
C LEU A 160 -19.13 0.08 8.25
N GLY A 161 -18.18 0.89 7.76
CA GLY A 161 -17.20 1.56 8.60
C GLY A 161 -16.12 0.62 9.15
N PHE A 162 -15.08 1.23 9.72
CA PHE A 162 -13.93 0.53 10.26
C PHE A 162 -14.25 -0.22 11.56
N LEU A 163 -15.05 0.34 12.47
CA LEU A 163 -15.27 -0.28 13.79
C LEU A 163 -15.93 -1.65 13.68
N LYS A 164 -16.91 -1.81 12.79
CA LYS A 164 -17.58 -3.10 12.55
C LYS A 164 -16.63 -4.10 11.88
N GLN A 165 -15.94 -3.68 10.81
CA GLN A 165 -15.01 -4.56 10.09
C GLN A 165 -13.80 -4.94 10.93
N GLY A 166 -13.15 -3.97 11.57
CA GLY A 166 -12.02 -4.22 12.44
C GLY A 166 -12.37 -5.19 13.57
N THR A 167 -13.53 -4.99 14.23
CA THR A 167 -13.99 -5.92 15.29
C THR A 167 -14.30 -7.31 14.72
N PHE A 168 -14.94 -7.39 13.55
CA PHE A 168 -15.22 -8.66 12.88
C PHE A 168 -13.94 -9.43 12.57
N PHE A 169 -12.98 -8.79 11.88
CA PHE A 169 -11.72 -9.43 11.54
C PHE A 169 -10.89 -9.77 12.78
N LYS A 170 -10.96 -8.96 13.85
CA LYS A 170 -10.34 -9.31 15.13
C LYS A 170 -10.93 -10.59 15.73
N ASN A 171 -12.25 -10.74 15.70
CA ASN A 171 -12.89 -11.97 16.17
C ASN A 171 -12.48 -13.17 15.29
N LYS A 172 -12.41 -13.00 13.96
CA LYS A 172 -11.97 -14.06 13.04
C LYS A 172 -10.50 -14.45 13.22
N SER A 173 -9.61 -13.51 13.54
CA SER A 173 -8.20 -13.81 13.83
C SER A 173 -8.01 -14.70 15.06
N GLU A 174 -9.02 -14.80 15.94
CA GLU A 174 -8.97 -15.63 17.14
C GLU A 174 -9.60 -17.01 16.93
N GLU A 175 -10.15 -17.30 15.74
CA GLU A 175 -10.73 -18.60 15.40
C GLU A 175 -9.67 -19.59 14.91
N ASP A 176 -9.69 -20.82 15.41
CA ASP A 176 -8.73 -21.87 15.01
C ASP A 176 -8.77 -22.13 13.48
N ASN A 177 -7.60 -22.34 12.88
CA ASN A 177 -7.42 -22.65 11.46
C ASN A 177 -8.02 -21.61 10.51
N THR A 178 -8.04 -20.36 10.96
CA THR A 178 -8.54 -19.22 10.20
C THR A 178 -7.39 -18.29 9.81
N LEU A 179 -7.37 -17.84 8.56
CA LEU A 179 -6.48 -16.77 8.12
C LEU A 179 -7.29 -15.58 7.61
N ILE A 180 -6.80 -14.38 7.88
CA ILE A 180 -7.40 -13.11 7.48
C ILE A 180 -6.44 -12.31 6.59
N LEU A 181 -6.89 -11.93 5.39
CA LEU A 181 -6.05 -11.34 4.35
C LEU A 181 -6.58 -9.96 3.96
N ASN A 182 -5.67 -9.10 3.48
CA ASN A 182 -6.04 -7.86 2.81
C ASN A 182 -5.44 -7.79 1.41
N SER A 183 -6.30 -7.74 0.39
CA SER A 183 -5.91 -7.80 -1.02
C SER A 183 -5.58 -6.43 -1.63
N GLY A 184 -5.25 -5.42 -0.83
CA GLY A 184 -4.76 -4.11 -1.28
C GLY A 184 -5.80 -3.00 -1.33
N ASP A 185 -5.32 -1.79 -1.66
CA ASP A 185 -6.08 -0.53 -1.67
C ASP A 185 -6.78 -0.26 -0.32
N MET A 186 -6.00 -0.36 0.75
CA MET A 186 -6.48 -0.20 2.12
C MET A 186 -6.50 1.27 2.53
N TRP A 187 -5.48 2.04 2.18
CA TRP A 187 -5.20 3.33 2.85
C TRP A 187 -5.97 4.52 2.31
N GLN A 188 -6.13 4.64 1.00
CA GLN A 188 -6.57 5.89 0.37
C GLN A 188 -8.10 5.97 0.23
N GLY A 189 -8.74 7.05 0.69
CA GLY A 189 -10.12 7.39 0.28
C GLY A 189 -10.88 8.39 1.16
N SER A 190 -10.60 8.44 2.46
CA SER A 190 -11.24 9.38 3.39
C SER A 190 -10.21 10.27 4.09
N ILE A 191 -10.67 11.38 4.67
CA ILE A 191 -9.77 12.28 5.41
C ILE A 191 -9.21 11.62 6.67
N GLU A 192 -9.98 10.74 7.31
CA GLU A 192 -9.62 9.99 8.50
C GLU A 192 -8.43 9.05 8.26
N SER A 193 -8.25 8.59 7.02
CA SER A 193 -7.11 7.75 6.63
C SER A 193 -6.00 8.56 5.92
N ASN A 194 -6.37 9.38 4.93
CA ASN A 194 -5.39 10.09 4.11
C ASN A 194 -4.58 11.13 4.90
N SER A 195 -5.15 11.76 5.92
CA SER A 195 -4.44 12.77 6.74
C SER A 195 -3.25 12.22 7.54
N ASN A 196 -3.17 10.89 7.68
CA ASN A 196 -2.08 10.17 8.32
C ASN A 196 -1.41 9.15 7.38
N TYR A 197 -1.67 9.23 6.07
CA TYR A 197 -0.99 8.43 5.05
C TYR A 197 -1.06 6.90 5.32
N GLY A 198 -2.19 6.41 5.83
CA GLY A 198 -2.41 4.98 6.09
C GLY A 198 -1.88 4.45 7.43
N GLU A 199 -1.28 5.29 8.28
CA GLU A 199 -0.74 4.89 9.57
C GLU A 199 -1.80 4.25 10.48
N PHE A 200 -2.99 4.87 10.54
CA PHE A 200 -4.12 4.35 11.33
C PHE A 200 -4.47 2.91 10.95
N LEU A 201 -4.71 2.68 9.67
CA LEU A 201 -5.14 1.38 9.17
C LEU A 201 -4.04 0.33 9.27
N THR A 202 -2.78 0.73 9.15
CA THR A 202 -1.66 -0.18 9.37
C THR A 202 -1.54 -0.60 10.83
N LYS A 203 -1.67 0.34 11.78
CA LYS A 203 -1.74 0.03 13.21
C LYS A 203 -2.89 -0.92 13.54
N ALA A 204 -4.06 -0.66 12.95
CA ALA A 204 -5.22 -1.53 13.10
C ALA A 204 -4.96 -2.95 12.59
N MET A 205 -4.41 -3.11 11.38
CA MET A 205 -4.08 -4.42 10.82
C MET A 205 -3.08 -5.18 11.70
N ASN A 206 -2.08 -4.49 12.26
CA ASN A 206 -1.10 -5.11 13.16
C ASN A 206 -1.73 -5.61 14.47
N TYR A 207 -2.66 -4.86 15.06
CA TYR A 207 -3.39 -5.28 16.26
C TYR A 207 -4.41 -6.40 15.97
N ILE A 208 -5.04 -6.36 14.80
CA ILE A 208 -5.95 -7.41 14.33
C ILE A 208 -5.17 -8.69 13.98
N GLU A 209 -3.88 -8.57 13.67
CA GLU A 209 -2.99 -9.66 13.24
C GLU A 209 -3.33 -10.21 11.85
N PHE A 210 -3.52 -9.31 10.87
CA PHE A 210 -3.70 -9.73 9.47
C PHE A 210 -2.55 -10.65 9.01
N ASP A 211 -2.89 -11.74 8.32
CA ASP A 211 -1.92 -12.72 7.85
C ASP A 211 -1.16 -12.25 6.61
N SER A 212 -1.80 -11.41 5.80
CA SER A 212 -1.17 -10.72 4.66
C SER A 212 -1.79 -9.35 4.42
N PHE A 213 -0.98 -8.45 3.88
CA PHE A 213 -1.44 -7.25 3.19
C PHE A 213 -0.74 -7.15 1.83
N THR A 214 -1.44 -7.48 0.76
CA THR A 214 -0.92 -7.30 -0.59
C THR A 214 -0.99 -5.83 -0.99
N LEU A 215 0.11 -5.26 -1.48
CA LEU A 215 0.13 -3.86 -1.91
C LEU A 215 -0.73 -3.67 -3.17
N GLY A 216 -1.70 -2.75 -3.08
CA GLY A 216 -2.47 -2.25 -4.21
C GLY A 216 -1.85 -0.98 -4.81
N ASN A 217 -2.46 -0.47 -5.88
CA ASN A 217 -1.91 0.71 -6.56
C ASN A 217 -2.02 1.97 -5.68
N HIS A 218 -3.02 2.07 -4.80
CA HIS A 218 -3.22 3.26 -3.98
C HIS A 218 -2.31 3.32 -2.75
N GLU A 219 -1.59 2.26 -2.41
CA GLU A 219 -0.51 2.34 -1.42
C GLU A 219 0.67 3.22 -1.89
N PHE A 220 0.80 3.44 -3.22
CA PHE A 220 1.85 4.27 -3.82
C PHE A 220 1.47 5.74 -3.99
N ASP A 221 0.25 6.15 -3.65
CA ASP A 221 -0.26 7.51 -3.92
C ASP A 221 0.54 8.63 -3.24
N TRP A 222 1.30 8.30 -2.20
CA TRP A 222 2.16 9.24 -1.47
C TRP A 222 3.66 8.96 -1.66
N GLY A 223 4.00 7.96 -2.48
CA GLY A 223 5.36 7.52 -2.72
C GLY A 223 5.88 6.48 -1.71
N LYS A 224 6.99 5.84 -2.10
CA LYS A 224 7.62 4.70 -1.43
C LYS A 224 7.83 4.88 0.08
N GLN A 225 8.22 6.08 0.51
CA GLN A 225 8.59 6.35 1.90
C GLN A 225 7.46 6.04 2.88
N TYR A 226 6.20 6.26 2.51
CA TYR A 226 5.07 5.96 3.38
C TYR A 226 4.81 4.46 3.49
N ILE A 227 5.07 3.70 2.42
CA ILE A 227 5.02 2.23 2.48
C ILE A 227 6.09 1.71 3.45
N ILE A 228 7.32 2.22 3.35
CA ILE A 228 8.42 1.86 4.26
C ILE A 228 8.07 2.22 5.72
N ASN A 229 7.57 3.43 5.95
CA ASN A 229 7.21 3.90 7.28
C ASN A 229 6.10 3.02 7.89
N ASN A 230 5.04 2.76 7.12
CA ASN A 230 3.91 1.95 7.58
C ASN A 230 4.32 0.49 7.83
N ARG A 231 5.10 -0.12 6.93
CA ARG A 231 5.64 -1.49 7.12
C ARG A 231 6.50 -1.60 8.37
N SER A 232 7.18 -0.53 8.77
CA SER A 232 8.01 -0.51 9.99
C SER A 232 7.21 -0.44 11.30
N LEU A 233 5.90 -0.15 11.23
CA LEU A 233 5.03 -0.12 12.41
C LEU A 233 4.88 -1.51 13.01
N PHE A 234 4.90 -1.56 14.33
CA PHE A 234 4.82 -2.78 15.12
C PHE A 234 3.85 -2.55 16.27
N ASP A 235 2.86 -3.42 16.41
CA ASP A 235 1.92 -3.33 17.51
C ASP A 235 2.55 -3.90 18.79
N GLN A 236 2.60 -3.09 19.84
CA GLN A 236 3.24 -3.46 21.10
C GLN A 236 2.39 -4.42 21.94
N THR A 237 1.07 -4.47 21.70
CA THR A 237 0.14 -5.31 22.46
C THR A 237 0.21 -6.75 21.96
N THR A 238 0.12 -6.95 20.64
CA THR A 238 0.16 -8.27 19.99
C THR A 238 1.58 -8.71 19.63
N LYS A 239 2.55 -7.80 19.68
CA LYS A 239 3.93 -8.02 19.21
C LYS A 239 3.99 -8.46 17.74
N TYR A 240 3.11 -7.88 16.92
CA TYR A 240 2.90 -8.30 15.55
C TYR A 240 3.04 -7.12 14.56
N SER A 241 3.50 -7.47 13.36
CA SER A 241 3.52 -6.61 12.18
C SER A 241 2.96 -7.40 11.01
N THR A 242 1.95 -6.86 10.35
CA THR A 242 1.34 -7.47 9.16
C THR A 242 2.36 -7.50 8.03
N PRO A 243 2.58 -8.65 7.37
CA PRO A 243 3.52 -8.75 6.27
C PRO A 243 2.94 -8.10 5.00
N PHE A 244 3.72 -7.19 4.40
CA PHE A 244 3.36 -6.53 3.14
C PHE A 244 3.85 -7.40 1.98
N LEU A 245 2.97 -7.78 1.06
CA LEU A 245 3.29 -8.70 -0.03
C LEU A 245 3.22 -8.03 -1.41
N GLY A 246 4.06 -8.49 -2.33
CA GLY A 246 4.14 -7.94 -3.69
C GLY A 246 5.20 -8.59 -4.56
N ALA A 247 5.10 -9.90 -4.81
CA ALA A 247 6.11 -10.71 -5.49
C ALA A 247 6.51 -10.24 -6.90
N ASN A 248 5.64 -9.47 -7.57
CA ASN A 248 5.89 -8.96 -8.90
C ASN A 248 6.22 -7.46 -8.93
N ILE A 249 6.56 -6.85 -7.79
CA ILE A 249 6.95 -5.44 -7.67
C ILE A 249 8.48 -5.33 -7.70
N TYR A 250 9.00 -4.66 -8.73
CA TYR A 250 10.44 -4.52 -8.95
C TYR A 250 10.82 -3.05 -9.04
N ASN A 251 12.02 -2.72 -8.56
CA ASN A 251 12.63 -1.42 -8.80
C ASN A 251 12.85 -1.24 -10.31
N TYR A 252 12.74 -0.01 -10.79
CA TYR A 252 12.80 0.34 -12.20
C TYR A 252 13.66 1.59 -12.42
N ASP A 253 14.51 1.54 -13.44
CA ASP A 253 15.24 2.71 -13.91
C ASP A 253 14.50 3.32 -15.10
N ILE A 254 13.91 4.49 -14.88
CA ILE A 254 13.13 5.21 -15.90
C ILE A 254 13.98 5.76 -17.06
N GLU A 255 15.26 6.05 -16.83
CA GLU A 255 16.14 6.61 -17.86
C GLU A 255 16.59 5.53 -18.84
N SER A 256 17.04 4.39 -18.32
CA SER A 256 17.47 3.25 -19.14
C SER A 256 16.31 2.33 -19.55
N LYS A 257 15.13 2.53 -18.95
CA LYS A 257 13.91 1.71 -19.13
C LYS A 257 14.11 0.24 -18.76
N THR A 258 14.87 -0.05 -17.71
CA THR A 258 15.20 -1.42 -17.29
C THR A 258 14.61 -1.78 -15.93
N THR A 259 14.08 -3.00 -15.83
CA THR A 259 13.75 -3.64 -14.55
C THR A 259 15.03 -4.00 -13.80
N LEU A 260 15.06 -3.68 -12.51
CA LEU A 260 16.19 -3.94 -11.61
C LEU A 260 15.87 -5.14 -10.68
N SER A 261 16.17 -5.03 -9.39
CA SER A 261 15.84 -6.05 -8.39
C SER A 261 14.39 -5.99 -7.94
N HIS A 262 13.93 -7.04 -7.26
CA HIS A 262 12.69 -7.00 -6.49
C HIS A 262 12.72 -5.84 -5.47
N ALA A 263 11.55 -5.30 -5.12
CA ALA A 263 11.39 -4.17 -4.22
C ALA A 263 11.34 -4.61 -2.73
N ASP A 264 12.39 -5.32 -2.30
CA ASP A 264 12.47 -5.95 -0.96
C ASP A 264 12.30 -4.98 0.22
N ASP A 265 12.57 -3.69 0.00
CA ASP A 265 12.42 -2.65 1.03
C ASP A 265 10.98 -2.24 1.29
N ILE A 266 10.03 -2.60 0.42
CA ILE A 266 8.59 -2.33 0.63
C ILE A 266 7.71 -3.57 0.75
N CYS A 267 8.10 -4.72 0.21
CA CYS A 267 7.29 -5.93 0.27
C CYS A 267 8.13 -7.21 0.24
N GLU A 268 7.52 -8.30 0.69
CA GLU A 268 7.98 -9.67 0.54
C GLU A 268 7.26 -10.35 -0.64
N ASP A 269 7.83 -11.43 -1.18
CA ASP A 269 7.16 -12.24 -2.20
C ASP A 269 5.94 -12.99 -1.65
N TYR A 270 6.10 -13.57 -0.46
CA TYR A 270 5.13 -14.45 0.16
C TYR A 270 5.29 -14.47 1.69
N VAL A 271 4.30 -15.03 2.38
CA VAL A 271 4.41 -15.43 3.78
C VAL A 271 3.93 -16.88 3.96
N ILE A 272 4.45 -17.55 5.00
CA ILE A 272 4.03 -18.90 5.37
C ILE A 272 3.32 -18.83 6.73
N LYS A 273 2.17 -19.49 6.84
CA LYS A 273 1.37 -19.61 8.06
C LYS A 273 1.19 -21.08 8.42
N ASP A 274 1.50 -21.43 9.65
CA ASP A 274 1.27 -22.75 10.21
C ASP A 274 0.01 -22.72 11.09
N LEU A 275 -0.98 -23.55 10.75
CA LEU A 275 -2.26 -23.62 11.45
C LEU A 275 -2.23 -24.62 12.61
N GLU A 276 -3.20 -24.50 13.52
CA GLU A 276 -3.35 -25.34 14.71
C GLU A 276 -3.55 -26.82 14.36
N ASN A 277 -4.24 -27.11 13.24
CA ASN A 277 -4.42 -28.46 12.72
C ASN A 277 -3.19 -29.03 11.99
N GLY A 278 -2.09 -28.28 11.96
CA GLY A 278 -0.80 -28.69 11.38
C GLY A 278 -0.65 -28.42 9.89
N LEU A 279 -1.67 -27.87 9.23
CA LEU A 279 -1.56 -27.44 7.83
C LEU A 279 -0.62 -26.26 7.70
N ARG A 280 0.25 -26.31 6.69
CA ARG A 280 1.12 -25.18 6.31
C ARG A 280 0.59 -24.50 5.06
N VAL A 281 0.40 -23.19 5.13
CA VAL A 281 -0.21 -22.37 4.08
C VAL A 281 0.83 -21.36 3.58
N GLY A 282 1.09 -21.33 2.28
CA GLY A 282 1.84 -20.25 1.65
C GLY A 282 0.89 -19.23 1.01
N ILE A 283 1.10 -17.94 1.27
CA ILE A 283 0.32 -16.84 0.68
C ILE A 283 1.26 -16.02 -0.20
N ILE A 284 0.98 -15.95 -1.50
CA ILE A 284 1.73 -15.15 -2.47
C ILE A 284 0.93 -13.87 -2.75
N GLY A 285 1.56 -12.71 -2.64
CA GLY A 285 0.93 -11.42 -2.99
C GLY A 285 1.33 -10.94 -4.38
N ILE A 286 0.38 -10.46 -5.19
CA ILE A 286 0.66 -9.87 -6.51
C ILE A 286 -0.17 -8.61 -6.77
N ILE A 287 0.29 -7.76 -7.67
CA ILE A 287 -0.45 -6.61 -8.22
C ILE A 287 -0.59 -6.73 -9.75
N GLY A 288 -1.68 -6.26 -10.32
CA GLY A 288 -1.91 -6.31 -11.77
C GLY A 288 -0.88 -5.47 -12.57
N GLU A 289 -0.28 -6.05 -13.61
CA GLU A 289 0.83 -5.48 -14.39
C GLU A 289 0.59 -4.05 -14.91
N ASN A 290 -0.64 -3.76 -15.37
CA ASN A 290 -0.97 -2.48 -15.99
C ASN A 290 -1.36 -1.39 -15.00
N GLN A 291 -1.50 -1.73 -13.71
CA GLN A 291 -2.00 -0.80 -12.70
C GLN A 291 -1.01 0.30 -12.32
N ILE A 292 0.24 0.19 -12.77
CA ILE A 292 1.21 1.29 -12.69
C ILE A 292 0.70 2.59 -13.34
N THR A 293 -0.25 2.48 -14.29
CA THR A 293 -0.91 3.64 -14.93
C THR A 293 -2.03 4.25 -14.09
N SER A 294 -2.45 3.58 -13.02
CA SER A 294 -3.42 4.09 -12.04
C SER A 294 -2.77 4.94 -10.95
N ILE A 295 -1.43 5.00 -10.92
CA ILE A 295 -0.63 5.74 -9.95
C ILE A 295 -0.14 7.04 -10.60
N SER A 296 0.01 8.11 -9.82
CA SER A 296 0.69 9.32 -10.32
C SER A 296 2.10 8.97 -10.75
N SER A 297 2.48 9.29 -11.99
CA SER A 297 3.73 8.79 -12.57
C SER A 297 4.97 9.22 -11.80
N GLN A 298 4.93 10.35 -11.09
CA GLN A 298 6.03 10.78 -10.22
C GLN A 298 6.33 9.82 -9.05
N PHE A 299 5.34 9.03 -8.62
CA PHE A 299 5.49 8.01 -7.57
C PHE A 299 5.67 6.59 -8.12
N ALA A 300 5.43 6.42 -9.42
CA ALA A 300 5.49 5.13 -10.10
C ALA A 300 6.80 4.92 -10.90
N ASP A 301 7.55 5.99 -11.19
CA ASP A 301 8.75 5.93 -12.04
C ASP A 301 9.87 5.04 -11.46
N GLU A 302 9.91 4.86 -10.14
CA GLU A 302 10.87 3.99 -9.45
C GLU A 302 10.51 2.50 -9.50
N PHE A 303 9.34 2.15 -10.05
CA PHE A 303 8.81 0.78 -10.00
C PHE A 303 8.29 0.26 -11.34
N THR A 304 8.19 -1.06 -11.41
CA THR A 304 7.41 -1.76 -12.41
C THR A 304 6.76 -2.99 -11.83
N PHE A 305 5.62 -3.36 -12.40
CA PHE A 305 4.91 -4.59 -12.09
C PHE A 305 5.14 -5.55 -13.25
N VAL A 306 5.87 -6.64 -12.99
CA VAL A 306 6.26 -7.62 -14.03
C VAL A 306 5.20 -8.72 -14.15
N ASP A 307 5.27 -9.52 -15.23
CA ASP A 307 4.41 -10.68 -15.44
C ASP A 307 4.45 -11.61 -14.22
N SER A 308 3.30 -11.75 -13.57
CA SER A 308 3.18 -12.47 -12.31
C SER A 308 3.09 -13.99 -12.52
N LEU A 309 2.67 -14.47 -13.70
CA LEU A 309 2.43 -15.90 -13.91
C LEU A 309 3.70 -16.75 -13.75
N PRO A 310 4.86 -16.42 -14.35
CA PRO A 310 6.10 -17.16 -14.11
C PRO A 310 6.53 -17.14 -12.64
N ILE A 311 6.34 -16.00 -11.95
CA ILE A 311 6.71 -15.83 -10.54
C ILE A 311 5.85 -16.73 -9.66
N ILE A 312 4.52 -16.69 -9.83
CA ILE A 312 3.56 -17.52 -9.09
C ILE A 312 3.89 -19.01 -9.27
N LYS A 313 4.19 -19.45 -10.50
CA LYS A 313 4.53 -20.86 -10.78
C LYS A 313 5.79 -21.29 -10.02
N ASN A 314 6.83 -20.48 -10.05
CA ASN A 314 8.10 -20.77 -9.39
C ASN A 314 7.96 -20.77 -7.86
N LEU A 315 7.34 -19.73 -7.29
CA LEU A 315 7.12 -19.60 -5.85
C LEU A 315 6.23 -20.72 -5.32
N SER A 316 5.16 -21.08 -6.04
CA SER A 316 4.32 -22.20 -5.66
C SER A 316 5.09 -23.52 -5.56
N ASP A 317 5.95 -23.82 -6.55
CA ASP A 317 6.78 -25.02 -6.50
C ASP A 317 7.80 -24.97 -5.36
N GLU A 318 8.43 -23.81 -5.10
CA GLU A 318 9.30 -23.64 -3.94
C GLU A 318 8.54 -23.88 -2.63
N LEU A 319 7.39 -23.24 -2.46
CA LEU A 319 6.57 -23.33 -1.26
C LEU A 319 6.12 -24.77 -1.01
N ARG A 320 5.66 -25.48 -2.04
CA ARG A 320 5.22 -26.88 -1.91
C ARG A 320 6.38 -27.85 -1.68
N ILE A 321 7.45 -27.72 -2.47
CA ILE A 321 8.52 -28.74 -2.51
C ILE A 321 9.54 -28.51 -1.40
N ASN A 322 9.98 -27.26 -1.21
CA ASN A 322 11.06 -26.94 -0.29
C ASN A 322 10.52 -26.50 1.06
N LYS A 323 9.52 -25.60 1.08
CA LYS A 323 8.92 -25.08 2.33
C LYS A 323 7.80 -25.96 2.88
N LYS A 324 7.42 -26.99 2.13
CA LYS A 324 6.46 -28.03 2.54
C LYS A 324 5.07 -27.46 2.82
N CYS A 325 4.65 -26.38 2.14
CA CYS A 325 3.27 -25.88 2.19
C CYS A 325 2.30 -26.89 1.58
N ASP A 326 1.19 -27.12 2.27
CA ASP A 326 0.12 -28.02 1.85
C ASP A 326 -0.92 -27.26 1.00
N VAL A 327 -1.15 -25.99 1.32
CA VAL A 327 -2.07 -25.08 0.64
C VAL A 327 -1.32 -23.86 0.13
N ILE A 328 -1.62 -23.40 -1.08
CA ILE A 328 -1.12 -22.15 -1.66
C ILE A 328 -2.27 -21.20 -1.97
N ILE A 329 -2.25 -20.00 -1.40
CA ILE A 329 -3.21 -18.93 -1.62
C ILE A 329 -2.54 -17.85 -2.47
N LEU A 330 -3.25 -17.35 -3.48
CA LEU A 330 -2.88 -16.14 -4.20
C LEU A 330 -3.73 -14.98 -3.70
N ASP A 331 -3.09 -14.03 -3.04
CA ASP A 331 -3.70 -12.77 -2.62
C ASP A 331 -3.37 -11.71 -3.67
N GLY A 332 -4.31 -11.46 -4.58
CA GLY A 332 -4.07 -10.68 -5.79
C GLY A 332 -4.78 -9.35 -5.75
N HIS A 333 -4.02 -8.26 -5.81
CA HIS A 333 -4.56 -6.95 -6.13
C HIS A 333 -4.80 -6.83 -7.66
N ALA A 334 -5.72 -7.64 -8.17
CA ALA A 334 -6.10 -7.73 -9.58
C ALA A 334 -7.47 -8.41 -9.70
N SER A 335 -8.21 -8.12 -10.77
CA SER A 335 -9.47 -8.82 -11.05
C SER A 335 -9.24 -10.26 -11.49
N GLN A 336 -10.29 -11.09 -11.42
CA GLN A 336 -10.22 -12.45 -11.97
C GLN A 336 -9.77 -12.46 -13.43
N GLU A 337 -10.24 -11.52 -14.26
CA GLU A 337 -9.87 -11.44 -15.68
C GLU A 337 -8.39 -11.09 -15.89
N GLN A 338 -7.81 -10.28 -15.00
CA GLN A 338 -6.41 -9.88 -15.06
C GLN A 338 -5.46 -11.00 -14.60
N ILE A 339 -5.91 -11.91 -13.73
CA ILE A 339 -5.13 -13.05 -13.27
C ILE A 339 -5.25 -14.20 -14.29
N SER A 340 -4.11 -14.61 -14.87
CA SER A 340 -4.11 -15.71 -15.83
C SER A 340 -4.66 -17.00 -15.22
N SER A 341 -5.68 -17.59 -15.85
CA SER A 341 -6.24 -18.89 -15.41
C SER A 341 -5.23 -20.04 -15.37
N GLU A 342 -4.06 -19.88 -16.00
CA GLU A 342 -2.95 -20.85 -15.91
C GLU A 342 -2.41 -21.04 -14.49
N VAL A 343 -2.64 -20.10 -13.56
CA VAL A 343 -2.32 -20.30 -12.12
C VAL A 343 -3.07 -21.48 -11.50
N THR A 344 -4.18 -21.91 -12.13
CA THR A 344 -4.96 -23.08 -11.67
C THR A 344 -4.45 -24.41 -12.24
N SER A 345 -3.47 -24.38 -13.14
CA SER A 345 -2.90 -25.57 -13.77
C SER A 345 -2.03 -26.38 -12.79
N THR A 346 -1.85 -27.67 -13.07
CA THR A 346 -1.02 -28.57 -12.27
C THR A 346 0.45 -28.42 -12.65
N SER A 347 1.29 -28.14 -11.65
CA SER A 347 2.74 -28.18 -11.79
C SER A 347 3.24 -29.59 -12.08
N SER A 348 4.19 -29.71 -13.01
CA SER A 348 4.90 -30.95 -13.27
C SER A 348 5.91 -31.33 -12.17
N LEU A 349 6.28 -30.39 -11.29
CA LEU A 349 7.27 -30.61 -10.23
C LEU A 349 6.60 -31.07 -8.93
N SER A 350 5.63 -30.30 -8.44
CA SER A 350 4.91 -30.64 -7.20
C SER A 350 3.75 -31.61 -7.41
N ASN A 351 3.31 -31.83 -8.66
CA ASN A 351 2.10 -32.61 -9.00
C ASN A 351 0.84 -32.12 -8.26
N LYS A 352 0.80 -30.81 -8.01
CA LYS A 352 -0.31 -30.07 -7.39
C LYS A 352 -0.62 -28.85 -8.25
N LYS A 353 -1.80 -28.27 -8.08
CA LYS A 353 -2.11 -26.97 -8.70
C LYS A 353 -1.16 -25.90 -8.18
N TYR A 354 -0.83 -24.91 -9.01
CA TYR A 354 0.03 -23.82 -8.54
C TYR A 354 -0.64 -23.04 -7.40
N VAL A 355 -1.95 -22.80 -7.46
CA VAL A 355 -2.71 -22.18 -6.36
C VAL A 355 -3.97 -22.98 -6.05
N ASP A 356 -4.44 -22.92 -4.81
CA ASP A 356 -5.62 -23.61 -4.31
C ASP A 356 -6.82 -22.68 -4.10
N ALA A 357 -6.57 -21.37 -3.93
CA ALA A 357 -7.58 -20.31 -3.87
C ALA A 357 -6.98 -18.96 -4.28
N VAL A 358 -7.83 -18.05 -4.77
CA VAL A 358 -7.45 -16.70 -5.20
C VAL A 358 -8.40 -15.66 -4.60
N PHE A 359 -7.84 -14.68 -3.89
CA PHE A 359 -8.51 -13.43 -3.56
C PHE A 359 -8.15 -12.40 -4.63
N CYS A 360 -9.17 -11.74 -5.17
CA CYS A 360 -9.08 -10.73 -6.23
C CYS A 360 -9.42 -9.35 -5.65
N ALA A 361 -8.98 -8.29 -6.31
CA ALA A 361 -9.23 -6.90 -5.92
C ALA A 361 -9.26 -5.96 -7.15
N HIS A 362 -9.12 -4.64 -6.94
CA HIS A 362 -8.94 -3.58 -7.94
C HIS A 362 -10.17 -3.26 -8.81
N SER A 363 -10.95 -4.26 -9.23
CA SER A 363 -12.11 -4.03 -10.11
C SER A 363 -13.32 -3.44 -9.38
N HIS A 364 -13.32 -3.51 -8.05
CA HIS A 364 -14.42 -3.16 -7.14
C HIS A 364 -15.71 -3.93 -7.40
N GLN A 365 -15.63 -5.07 -8.09
CA GLN A 365 -16.78 -5.89 -8.43
C GLN A 365 -17.01 -7.00 -7.39
N TYR A 366 -18.19 -7.59 -7.45
CA TYR A 366 -18.44 -8.88 -6.82
C TYR A 366 -17.99 -9.99 -7.77
N GLU A 367 -16.91 -10.68 -7.42
CA GLU A 367 -16.42 -11.85 -8.15
C GLU A 367 -16.58 -13.10 -7.27
N ASN A 368 -17.11 -14.19 -7.82
CA ASN A 368 -17.13 -15.51 -7.18
C ASN A 368 -17.27 -16.57 -8.27
N VAL A 369 -16.13 -17.03 -8.78
CA VAL A 369 -16.07 -18.03 -9.85
C VAL A 369 -15.10 -19.14 -9.49
N VAL A 370 -15.34 -20.35 -10.01
CA VAL A 370 -14.46 -21.50 -9.79
C VAL A 370 -13.87 -21.95 -11.11
N ILE A 371 -12.55 -21.89 -11.23
CA ILE A 371 -11.80 -22.25 -12.45
C ILE A 371 -10.94 -23.47 -12.12
N ASN A 372 -11.14 -24.59 -12.83
CA ASN A 372 -10.46 -25.87 -12.58
C ASN A 372 -10.53 -26.33 -11.11
N GLY A 373 -11.58 -25.96 -10.38
CA GLY A 373 -11.75 -26.28 -8.95
C GLY A 373 -10.95 -25.38 -7.99
N VAL A 374 -10.49 -24.20 -8.45
CA VAL A 374 -9.90 -23.13 -7.63
C VAL A 374 -10.89 -21.97 -7.57
N PRO A 375 -11.33 -21.52 -6.38
CA PRO A 375 -12.18 -20.33 -6.23
C PRO A 375 -11.38 -19.04 -6.48
N PHE A 376 -12.04 -18.08 -7.13
CA PHE A 376 -11.64 -16.68 -7.28
C PHE A 376 -12.75 -15.82 -6.69
N VAL A 377 -12.43 -14.99 -5.69
CA VAL A 377 -13.42 -14.15 -5.00
C VAL A 377 -12.95 -12.70 -4.85
N GLN A 378 -13.88 -11.76 -4.96
CA GLN A 378 -13.71 -10.33 -4.64
C GLN A 378 -14.96 -9.78 -3.97
N GLY A 379 -14.79 -9.04 -2.88
CA GLY A 379 -15.84 -8.45 -2.07
C GLY A 379 -16.11 -6.98 -2.36
N ALA A 380 -16.39 -6.59 -3.60
CA ALA A 380 -16.64 -5.20 -4.01
C ALA A 380 -15.54 -4.22 -3.53
N SER A 381 -15.88 -3.11 -2.87
CA SER A 381 -14.93 -2.12 -2.35
C SER A 381 -15.54 -1.33 -1.18
N ASN A 382 -14.79 -0.38 -0.62
CA ASN A 382 -15.22 0.59 0.39
C ASN A 382 -15.85 -0.04 1.64
N GLY A 383 -15.38 -1.23 2.03
CA GLY A 383 -15.92 -1.91 3.20
C GLY A 383 -17.40 -2.34 3.09
N LYS A 384 -17.93 -2.42 1.87
CA LYS A 384 -19.31 -2.88 1.62
C LYS A 384 -19.45 -4.38 1.84
N SER A 385 -18.35 -5.13 1.74
CA SER A 385 -18.31 -6.59 1.86
C SER A 385 -16.95 -7.11 2.31
N TYR A 386 -16.94 -8.37 2.73
CA TYR A 386 -15.75 -9.21 2.81
C TYR A 386 -15.98 -10.49 1.99
N SER A 387 -14.89 -11.18 1.67
CA SER A 387 -14.92 -12.49 0.98
C SER A 387 -14.52 -13.62 1.93
N GLU A 388 -15.09 -14.79 1.72
CA GLU A 388 -14.85 -16.01 2.51
C GLU A 388 -14.58 -17.20 1.58
N ILE A 389 -13.56 -18.01 1.89
CA ILE A 389 -13.26 -19.28 1.23
C ILE A 389 -12.96 -20.34 2.29
N HIS A 390 -13.67 -21.47 2.22
CA HIS A 390 -13.39 -22.64 3.06
C HIS A 390 -12.82 -23.76 2.22
N LEU A 391 -11.64 -24.28 2.61
CA LEU A 391 -10.98 -25.39 1.93
C LEU A 391 -10.86 -26.60 2.85
N ARG A 392 -10.89 -27.79 2.26
CA ARG A 392 -10.55 -29.05 2.92
C ARG A 392 -9.29 -29.62 2.30
N VAL A 393 -8.38 -30.08 3.14
CA VAL A 393 -7.24 -30.93 2.77
C VAL A 393 -7.57 -32.38 3.16
N SER A 394 -7.47 -33.29 2.20
CA SER A 394 -7.69 -34.73 2.41
C SER A 394 -6.60 -35.55 1.75
N ASN A 395 -5.81 -36.25 2.56
CA ASN A 395 -4.60 -36.95 2.13
C ASN A 395 -3.69 -36.05 1.27
N GLY A 396 -3.48 -34.82 1.76
CA GLY A 396 -2.69 -33.78 1.08
C GLY A 396 -3.32 -33.19 -0.20
N ASN A 397 -4.54 -33.57 -0.60
CA ASN A 397 -5.24 -32.95 -1.73
C ASN A 397 -6.20 -31.87 -1.24
N VAL A 398 -6.15 -30.70 -1.87
CA VAL A 398 -7.00 -29.55 -1.51
C VAL A 398 -8.28 -29.56 -2.37
N SER A 399 -9.41 -29.29 -1.73
CA SER A 399 -10.72 -29.14 -2.37
C SER A 399 -11.52 -28.01 -1.74
N LEU A 400 -12.29 -27.29 -2.57
CA LEU A 400 -13.22 -26.25 -2.12
C LEU A 400 -14.40 -26.84 -1.35
N ILE A 401 -14.70 -26.30 -0.16
CA ILE A 401 -15.96 -26.53 0.56
C ILE A 401 -16.99 -25.47 0.13
N SER A 402 -16.64 -24.19 0.26
CA SER A 402 -17.51 -23.04 -0.08
C SER A 402 -16.69 -21.79 -0.41
N SER A 403 -17.28 -20.89 -1.20
CA SER A 403 -16.78 -19.54 -1.45
C SER A 403 -17.93 -18.54 -1.54
N SER A 404 -17.82 -17.39 -0.88
CA SER A 404 -18.90 -16.40 -0.76
C SER A 404 -18.39 -14.97 -0.60
N ASN A 405 -19.25 -14.00 -0.97
CA ASN A 405 -19.07 -12.58 -0.65
C ASN A 405 -20.23 -12.13 0.23
N HIS A 406 -19.94 -11.43 1.32
CA HIS A 406 -20.92 -11.03 2.33
C HIS A 406 -21.12 -9.51 2.29
N SER A 407 -22.11 -9.05 1.52
CA SER A 407 -22.45 -7.63 1.33
C SER A 407 -23.34 -7.07 2.45
N ASN A 408 -23.49 -5.74 2.52
CA ASN A 408 -24.39 -5.06 3.48
C ASN A 408 -25.79 -5.66 3.57
N ASP A 409 -26.37 -6.04 2.44
CA ASP A 409 -27.75 -6.52 2.37
C ASP A 409 -27.93 -7.98 2.83
N ASN A 410 -26.85 -8.76 2.94
CA ASN A 410 -26.87 -10.20 3.24
C ASN A 410 -26.22 -10.57 4.59
N LYS A 411 -26.04 -9.61 5.52
CA LYS A 411 -25.28 -9.82 6.77
C LYS A 411 -26.16 -10.11 7.98
N GLU A 412 -25.96 -11.28 8.59
CA GLU A 412 -26.33 -11.48 10.00
C GLU A 412 -25.14 -11.18 10.93
N GLU A 413 -23.92 -11.62 10.61
CA GLU A 413 -22.82 -11.59 11.58
C GLU A 413 -22.21 -10.19 11.79
N ILE A 414 -21.48 -9.64 10.81
CA ILE A 414 -20.79 -8.34 10.97
C ILE A 414 -21.75 -7.16 11.18
N ALA A 415 -22.94 -7.18 10.57
CA ALA A 415 -23.93 -6.12 10.75
C ALA A 415 -24.53 -6.10 12.16
N SER A 416 -24.55 -7.24 12.85
CA SER A 416 -25.01 -7.35 14.25
C SER A 416 -23.99 -6.86 15.28
N ILE A 417 -22.74 -6.64 14.88
CA ILE A 417 -21.69 -6.13 15.76
C ILE A 417 -22.06 -4.70 16.20
N THR A 418 -22.39 -4.58 17.47
CA THR A 418 -22.69 -3.30 18.16
C THR A 418 -21.74 -3.02 19.32
N ASN A 419 -21.06 -4.06 19.81
CA ASN A 419 -19.99 -3.97 20.79
C ASN A 419 -18.65 -4.08 20.05
N TYR A 420 -17.93 -2.96 19.97
CA TYR A 420 -16.65 -2.89 19.26
C TYR A 420 -15.48 -3.28 20.17
N ASP A 421 -14.42 -3.81 19.58
CA ASP A 421 -13.14 -4.00 20.27
C ASP A 421 -12.65 -2.66 20.86
N THR A 422 -12.21 -2.69 22.12
CA THR A 422 -11.88 -1.47 22.86
C THR A 422 -10.65 -0.78 22.29
N TYR A 423 -9.61 -1.53 21.93
CA TYR A 423 -8.38 -0.95 21.37
C TYR A 423 -8.63 -0.32 20.00
N LEU A 424 -9.37 -1.02 19.14
CA LEU A 424 -9.75 -0.50 17.83
C LEU A 424 -10.62 0.76 17.93
N LYS A 425 -11.50 0.81 18.94
CA LYS A 425 -12.32 1.99 19.23
C LYS A 425 -11.48 3.16 19.70
N ASP A 426 -10.51 2.94 20.59
CA ASP A 426 -9.62 3.99 21.07
C ASP A 426 -8.74 4.53 19.93
N LEU A 427 -8.18 3.64 19.11
CA LEU A 427 -7.41 4.01 17.92
C LEU A 427 -8.27 4.80 16.92
N TYR A 428 -9.50 4.36 16.67
CA TYR A 428 -10.46 5.09 15.84
C TYR A 428 -10.70 6.50 16.37
N ASN A 429 -10.97 6.66 17.68
CA ASN A 429 -11.24 7.97 18.26
C ASN A 429 -10.04 8.92 18.09
N GLU A 430 -8.82 8.43 18.31
CA GLU A 430 -7.60 9.24 18.17
C GLU A 430 -7.48 9.85 16.77
N TYR A 431 -7.64 9.04 15.72
CA TYR A 431 -7.45 9.49 14.34
C TYR A 431 -8.65 10.27 13.79
N VAL A 432 -9.87 9.86 14.13
CA VAL A 432 -11.09 10.51 13.67
C VAL A 432 -11.27 11.89 14.31
N GLU A 433 -10.90 12.07 15.59
CA GLU A 433 -10.92 13.39 16.23
C GLU A 433 -9.97 14.38 15.54
N LYS A 434 -8.74 13.95 15.23
CA LYS A 434 -7.77 14.79 14.49
C LYS A 434 -8.30 15.16 13.10
N ALA A 435 -8.89 14.21 12.38
CA ALA A 435 -9.45 14.44 11.06
C ALA A 435 -10.67 15.40 11.10
N ASN A 436 -11.53 15.27 12.12
CA ASN A 436 -12.73 16.09 12.30
C ASN A 436 -12.45 17.58 12.43
N VAL A 437 -11.28 17.97 12.96
CA VAL A 437 -10.85 19.38 13.07
C VAL A 437 -10.95 20.12 11.73
N LYS A 438 -10.56 19.45 10.63
CA LYS A 438 -10.71 19.99 9.27
C LYS A 438 -11.96 19.45 8.58
N GLY A 439 -12.29 18.17 8.78
CA GLY A 439 -13.35 17.47 8.06
C GLY A 439 -14.75 18.08 8.23
N GLN A 440 -15.10 18.55 9.43
CA GLN A 440 -16.44 19.07 9.74
C GLN A 440 -16.67 20.52 9.29
N GLU A 441 -15.65 21.19 8.75
CA GLU A 441 -15.79 22.55 8.23
C GLU A 441 -16.84 22.58 7.11
N VAL A 442 -17.89 23.41 7.28
CA VAL A 442 -18.87 23.67 6.22
C VAL A 442 -18.27 24.66 5.23
N LEU A 443 -18.03 24.19 4.01
CA LEU A 443 -17.44 24.98 2.92
C LEU A 443 -18.47 25.89 2.24
N GLY A 444 -19.70 25.40 2.10
CA GLY A 444 -20.79 26.09 1.41
C GLY A 444 -22.04 25.22 1.27
N TYR A 445 -23.02 25.68 0.50
CA TYR A 445 -24.28 24.98 0.24
C TYR A 445 -24.39 24.55 -1.23
N VAL A 446 -24.78 23.31 -1.48
CA VAL A 446 -25.05 22.77 -2.83
C VAL A 446 -26.56 22.59 -2.99
N ASN A 447 -27.14 23.18 -4.04
CA ASN A 447 -28.60 23.24 -4.21
C ASN A 447 -29.24 21.99 -4.83
N GLY A 448 -28.46 20.94 -5.09
CA GLY A 448 -28.92 19.68 -5.69
C GLY A 448 -27.82 18.64 -5.73
N PHE A 449 -28.17 17.40 -6.10
CA PHE A 449 -27.21 16.31 -6.27
C PHE A 449 -26.17 16.60 -7.36
N MET A 450 -24.90 16.26 -7.10
CA MET A 450 -23.81 16.35 -8.06
C MET A 450 -23.15 14.99 -8.29
N SER A 451 -23.15 14.54 -9.55
CA SER A 451 -22.62 13.24 -9.93
C SER A 451 -21.10 13.27 -10.15
N TYR A 452 -20.45 12.18 -9.76
CA TYR A 452 -19.02 11.94 -9.88
C TYR A 452 -18.63 11.18 -11.15
N SER A 453 -19.51 10.29 -11.62
CA SER A 453 -19.33 9.48 -12.82
C SER A 453 -20.68 9.20 -13.48
N THR A 454 -20.73 9.37 -14.81
CA THR A 454 -21.75 8.96 -15.82
C THR A 454 -21.80 10.03 -16.92
N SER A 455 -21.54 9.61 -18.15
CA SER A 455 -21.14 10.40 -19.33
C SER A 455 -22.08 11.53 -19.79
N TYR A 456 -23.23 11.74 -19.16
CA TYR A 456 -24.15 12.84 -19.49
C TYR A 456 -24.39 13.85 -18.36
N ASN A 457 -23.98 13.61 -17.10
CA ASN A 457 -24.23 14.56 -16.00
C ASN A 457 -23.08 14.65 -14.98
N ILE A 458 -21.84 14.43 -15.40
CA ILE A 458 -20.62 14.59 -14.58
C ILE A 458 -20.54 16.05 -14.12
N SER A 459 -20.94 16.37 -12.88
CA SER A 459 -21.02 17.76 -12.41
C SER A 459 -19.94 18.09 -11.38
N VAL A 460 -19.43 17.12 -10.62
CA VAL A 460 -18.32 17.38 -9.68
C VAL A 460 -17.01 17.71 -10.42
N PRO A 461 -16.50 16.88 -11.37
CA PRO A 461 -15.35 17.26 -12.20
C PRO A 461 -15.50 18.59 -12.96
N LYS A 462 -16.73 18.98 -13.32
CA LYS A 462 -17.01 20.26 -13.97
C LYS A 462 -16.88 21.46 -13.04
N LEU A 463 -17.30 21.29 -11.78
CA LEU A 463 -17.04 22.24 -10.70
C LEU A 463 -15.54 22.42 -10.49
N VAL A 464 -14.81 21.31 -10.36
CA VAL A 464 -13.35 21.31 -10.21
C VAL A 464 -12.67 22.02 -11.38
N SER A 465 -13.01 21.68 -12.62
CA SER A 465 -12.40 22.30 -13.81
C SER A 465 -12.66 23.81 -13.86
N LYS A 466 -13.88 24.26 -13.53
CA LYS A 466 -14.21 25.69 -13.46
C LYS A 466 -13.41 26.39 -12.34
N ALA A 467 -13.32 25.77 -11.17
CA ALA A 467 -12.57 26.30 -10.05
C ALA A 467 -11.07 26.44 -10.39
N MET A 468 -10.47 25.43 -11.05
CA MET A 468 -9.08 25.48 -11.53
C MET A 468 -8.86 26.65 -12.50
N ALA A 469 -9.76 26.85 -13.47
CA ALA A 469 -9.65 27.95 -14.42
C ALA A 469 -9.74 29.32 -13.72
N GLN A 470 -10.65 29.46 -12.76
CA GLN A 470 -10.81 30.69 -11.98
C GLN A 470 -9.58 30.98 -11.13
N GLU A 471 -8.99 29.95 -10.50
CA GLU A 471 -7.79 30.11 -9.70
C GLU A 471 -6.57 30.46 -10.56
N ALA A 472 -6.43 29.82 -11.72
CA ALA A 472 -5.40 30.18 -12.69
C ALA A 472 -5.48 31.67 -13.08
N TYR A 473 -6.69 32.18 -13.37
CA TYR A 473 -6.91 33.60 -13.65
C TYR A 473 -6.54 34.50 -12.47
N ASN A 474 -6.89 34.11 -11.23
CA ASN A 474 -6.53 34.88 -10.03
C ASN A 474 -5.00 34.99 -9.84
N GLN A 475 -4.26 33.98 -10.30
CA GLN A 475 -2.79 33.94 -10.25
C GLN A 475 -2.13 34.55 -11.50
N GLY A 476 -2.91 35.17 -12.40
CA GLY A 476 -2.41 35.88 -13.59
C GLY A 476 -2.21 35.01 -14.82
N TYR A 477 -2.69 33.76 -14.82
CA TYR A 477 -2.68 32.90 -16.00
C TYR A 477 -4.01 33.03 -16.76
N GLU A 478 -3.95 33.57 -17.97
CA GLU A 478 -5.10 33.63 -18.90
C GLU A 478 -5.29 32.27 -19.60
N VAL A 479 -5.73 31.25 -18.85
CA VAL A 479 -5.96 29.91 -19.40
C VAL A 479 -7.18 29.89 -20.32
N ASP A 480 -7.06 29.19 -21.45
CA ASP A 480 -8.15 28.93 -22.39
C ASP A 480 -9.04 27.76 -21.94
N PHE A 481 -8.46 26.75 -21.26
CA PHE A 481 -9.16 25.56 -20.76
C PHE A 481 -8.62 25.09 -19.40
N ALA A 482 -9.45 24.35 -18.67
CA ALA A 482 -9.05 23.54 -17.53
C ALA A 482 -9.49 22.09 -17.71
N PHE A 483 -8.69 21.10 -17.32
CA PHE A 483 -9.04 19.68 -17.39
C PHE A 483 -8.85 18.93 -16.09
N THR A 484 -9.74 18.00 -15.81
CA THR A 484 -9.61 17.02 -14.72
C THR A 484 -10.23 15.67 -15.10
N ASN A 485 -9.89 14.62 -14.37
CA ASN A 485 -10.46 13.28 -14.51
C ASN A 485 -11.77 13.14 -13.70
N GLN A 486 -12.23 11.91 -13.49
CA GLN A 486 -13.46 11.65 -12.73
C GLN A 486 -13.25 11.83 -11.22
N ALA A 487 -14.30 12.24 -10.51
CA ALA A 487 -14.32 12.23 -9.05
C ALA A 487 -14.60 10.82 -8.53
N ARG A 488 -14.44 10.60 -7.21
CA ARG A 488 -14.59 9.27 -6.57
C ARG A 488 -15.94 9.05 -5.90
N SER A 489 -16.61 10.12 -5.47
CA SER A 489 -17.95 10.04 -4.87
C SER A 489 -18.81 11.22 -5.27
N ALA A 490 -20.13 11.01 -5.26
CA ALA A 490 -21.09 12.09 -5.46
C ALA A 490 -21.00 13.13 -4.33
N ILE A 491 -21.59 14.30 -4.59
CA ILE A 491 -21.86 15.31 -3.58
C ILE A 491 -23.38 15.47 -3.47
N GLU A 492 -23.90 15.24 -2.27
CA GLU A 492 -25.32 15.37 -1.98
C GLU A 492 -25.77 16.84 -1.90
N GLN A 493 -27.08 17.05 -2.05
CA GLN A 493 -27.68 18.35 -1.78
C GLN A 493 -27.55 18.71 -0.29
N GLY A 494 -27.19 19.95 0.02
CA GLY A 494 -27.13 20.46 1.39
C GLY A 494 -25.85 21.21 1.71
N ASN A 495 -25.54 21.30 3.00
CA ASN A 495 -24.26 21.84 3.46
C ASN A 495 -23.14 20.87 3.08
N LEU A 496 -22.20 21.33 2.27
CA LEU A 496 -21.02 20.57 1.89
C LEU A 496 -19.93 20.78 2.94
N THR A 497 -19.52 19.69 3.60
CA THR A 497 -18.36 19.71 4.49
C THR A 497 -17.05 19.42 3.74
N TYR A 498 -15.91 19.76 4.34
CA TYR A 498 -14.61 19.41 3.78
C TYR A 498 -14.43 17.89 3.68
N ALA A 499 -14.94 17.09 4.63
CA ALA A 499 -14.92 15.63 4.56
C ALA A 499 -15.70 15.08 3.35
N ASN A 500 -16.88 15.67 3.04
CA ASN A 500 -17.63 15.29 1.85
C ASN A 500 -16.85 15.58 0.56
N LEU A 501 -16.21 16.76 0.48
CA LEU A 501 -15.37 17.10 -0.66
C LEU A 501 -14.12 16.19 -0.74
N TYR A 502 -13.56 15.80 0.41
CA TYR A 502 -12.42 14.91 0.49
C TYR A 502 -12.74 13.53 -0.07
N LYS A 503 -13.85 12.93 0.34
CA LYS A 503 -14.33 11.64 -0.19
C LYS A 503 -14.50 11.69 -1.71
N SER A 504 -14.93 12.84 -2.23
CA SER A 504 -15.11 13.05 -3.67
C SER A 504 -13.80 13.25 -4.43
N LEU A 505 -12.84 13.96 -3.84
CA LEU A 505 -11.56 14.36 -4.45
C LEU A 505 -10.37 13.95 -3.57
N PRO A 506 -10.11 12.65 -3.36
CA PRO A 506 -9.27 12.21 -2.26
C PRO A 506 -7.76 12.29 -2.53
N PHE A 507 -7.35 12.49 -3.79
CA PHE A 507 -5.94 12.57 -4.17
C PHE A 507 -5.31 13.93 -3.85
N ASP A 508 -3.99 13.96 -3.72
CA ASP A 508 -3.23 15.18 -3.48
C ASP A 508 -2.67 15.80 -4.77
N ASN A 509 -3.33 15.56 -5.91
CA ASN A 509 -2.89 16.05 -7.22
C ASN A 509 -2.71 17.57 -7.25
N GLU A 510 -1.54 18.03 -7.67
CA GLU A 510 -1.25 19.45 -7.91
C GLU A 510 -1.84 19.92 -9.24
N MET A 511 -1.93 21.24 -9.44
CA MET A 511 -2.47 21.83 -10.67
C MET A 511 -1.35 22.48 -11.50
N ILE A 512 -1.12 21.96 -12.70
CA ILE A 512 -0.03 22.34 -13.61
C ILE A 512 -0.57 23.19 -14.75
N ILE A 513 0.13 24.27 -15.08
CA ILE A 513 -0.14 25.11 -16.26
C ILE A 513 0.68 24.57 -17.44
N LEU A 514 0.00 24.26 -18.54
CA LEU A 514 0.61 23.75 -19.77
C LEU A 514 0.29 24.66 -20.95
N GLU A 515 1.22 24.78 -21.89
CA GLU A 515 0.93 25.22 -23.25
C GLU A 515 0.84 24.00 -24.16
N VAL A 516 -0.29 23.82 -24.86
CA VAL A 516 -0.54 22.65 -25.72
C VAL A 516 -1.13 23.05 -27.07
N ASN A 517 -1.02 22.18 -28.07
CA ASN A 517 -1.69 22.33 -29.36
C ASN A 517 -3.19 22.01 -29.24
N GLY A 518 -4.03 22.65 -30.07
CA GLY A 518 -5.47 22.37 -30.11
C GLY A 518 -5.83 20.91 -30.44
N SER A 519 -4.95 20.16 -31.12
CA SER A 519 -5.14 18.72 -31.32
C SER A 519 -5.22 17.94 -30.01
N ASP A 520 -4.46 18.35 -28.99
CA ASP A 520 -4.46 17.69 -27.70
C ASP A 520 -5.74 18.02 -26.92
N ILE A 521 -6.21 19.28 -27.01
CA ILE A 521 -7.52 19.70 -26.47
C ILE A 521 -8.64 18.84 -27.03
N ILE A 522 -8.74 18.73 -28.36
CA ILE A 522 -9.79 17.93 -29.03
C ILE A 522 -9.75 16.47 -28.57
N ARG A 523 -8.55 15.88 -28.50
CA ARG A 523 -8.39 14.49 -28.04
C ARG A 523 -8.82 14.34 -26.58
N GLN A 524 -8.36 15.22 -25.70
CA GLN A 524 -8.59 15.09 -24.26
C GLN A 524 -10.01 15.47 -23.83
N SER A 525 -10.70 16.36 -24.55
CA SER A 525 -12.12 16.66 -24.29
C SER A 525 -13.06 15.48 -24.49
N SER A 526 -12.63 14.44 -25.21
CA SER A 526 -13.40 13.19 -25.35
C SER A 526 -13.16 12.18 -24.22
N LYS A 527 -12.11 12.38 -23.41
CA LYS A 527 -11.64 11.44 -22.38
C LYS A 527 -11.73 11.98 -20.96
N ASN A 528 -11.66 13.30 -20.82
CA ASN A 528 -11.59 14.00 -19.55
C ASN A 528 -12.65 15.09 -19.47
N THR A 529 -12.97 15.51 -18.26
CA THR A 529 -13.84 16.66 -18.04
C THR A 529 -13.05 17.93 -18.21
N PHE A 530 -13.65 18.95 -18.82
CA PHE A 530 -12.99 20.23 -19.04
C PHE A 530 -13.91 21.42 -18.81
N TYR A 531 -13.32 22.59 -18.57
CA TYR A 531 -14.02 23.89 -18.62
C TYR A 531 -13.36 24.77 -19.68
N ARG A 532 -14.16 25.33 -20.59
CA ARG A 532 -13.72 26.25 -21.64
C ARG A 532 -13.83 27.70 -21.17
N ALA A 533 -12.71 28.31 -20.83
CA ALA A 533 -12.63 29.69 -20.34
C ALA A 533 -12.60 30.74 -21.47
N CYS A 534 -12.29 30.32 -22.70
CA CYS A 534 -12.28 31.20 -23.88
C CYS A 534 -13.44 30.95 -24.84
N ASP A 535 -13.79 31.93 -25.67
CA ASP A 535 -14.83 31.79 -26.69
C ASP A 535 -14.24 31.37 -28.06
N LYS A 536 -12.93 31.06 -28.12
CA LYS A 536 -12.24 30.71 -29.37
C LYS A 536 -12.66 29.33 -29.88
N VAL A 537 -12.88 29.21 -31.18
CA VAL A 537 -12.98 27.91 -31.86
C VAL A 537 -11.61 27.23 -31.83
N VAL A 538 -11.56 25.98 -31.35
CA VAL A 538 -10.30 25.24 -31.22
C VAL A 538 -9.75 24.84 -32.59
N LYS A 539 -8.55 25.31 -32.93
CA LYS A 539 -7.84 24.94 -34.15
C LYS A 539 -6.67 24.02 -33.82
N SER A 540 -6.54 22.92 -34.55
CA SER A 540 -5.59 21.85 -34.25
C SER A 540 -4.12 22.27 -34.09
N LYS A 541 -3.67 23.32 -34.80
CA LYS A 541 -2.26 23.78 -34.80
C LYS A 541 -2.01 25.01 -33.94
N GLU A 542 -3.05 25.63 -33.39
CA GLU A 542 -2.90 26.79 -32.50
C GLU A 542 -2.51 26.32 -31.09
N LYS A 543 -1.78 27.17 -30.38
CA LYS A 543 -1.37 26.95 -29.00
C LYS A 543 -2.44 27.50 -28.04
N TYR A 544 -2.65 26.78 -26.96
CA TYR A 544 -3.59 27.11 -25.90
C TYR A 544 -2.91 26.96 -24.56
N LEU A 545 -3.17 27.89 -23.66
CA LEU A 545 -2.73 27.79 -22.27
C LEU A 545 -3.82 27.06 -21.48
N ILE A 546 -3.47 26.02 -20.75
CA ILE A 546 -4.42 25.22 -19.97
C ILE A 546 -3.94 24.97 -18.56
N VAL A 547 -4.87 24.69 -17.65
CA VAL A 547 -4.56 24.15 -16.32
C VAL A 547 -5.09 22.72 -16.20
N VAL A 548 -4.27 21.79 -15.74
CA VAL A 548 -4.65 20.38 -15.58
C VAL A 548 -4.10 19.85 -14.26
N ILE A 549 -4.65 18.75 -13.74
CA ILE A 549 -4.04 18.07 -12.60
C ILE A 549 -2.73 17.36 -13.02
N ASP A 550 -1.77 17.24 -12.10
CA ASP A 550 -0.46 16.63 -12.33
C ASP A 550 -0.55 15.21 -12.90
N TYR A 551 -1.54 14.41 -12.48
CA TYR A 551 -1.85 13.11 -13.06
C TYR A 551 -1.97 13.23 -14.57
N LEU A 552 -2.81 14.14 -15.10
CA LEU A 552 -2.95 14.31 -16.56
C LEU A 552 -1.72 14.95 -17.21
N ALA A 553 -1.03 15.86 -16.50
CA ALA A 553 0.15 16.55 -17.02
C ALA A 553 1.36 15.63 -17.19
N LEU A 554 1.50 14.63 -16.33
CA LEU A 554 2.70 13.79 -16.21
C LEU A 554 2.43 12.32 -16.50
N HIS A 555 1.18 11.90 -16.71
CA HIS A 555 0.80 10.51 -16.94
C HIS A 555 1.63 9.83 -18.04
N ARG A 556 2.24 8.71 -17.68
CA ARG A 556 2.89 7.79 -18.61
C ARG A 556 2.05 6.54 -18.83
N ASN A 557 2.04 6.05 -20.07
CA ASN A 557 1.44 4.77 -20.39
C ASN A 557 2.31 3.60 -19.85
N THR A 558 1.86 2.37 -20.12
CA THR A 558 2.57 1.13 -19.76
C THR A 558 4.01 1.10 -20.30
N ASP A 559 4.28 1.66 -21.48
CA ASP A 559 5.63 1.78 -22.09
C ASP A 559 6.48 2.93 -21.53
N ARG A 560 6.01 3.57 -20.46
CA ARG A 560 6.62 4.75 -19.82
C ARG A 560 6.72 5.95 -20.75
N ASN A 561 5.85 6.02 -21.76
CA ASN A 561 5.77 7.15 -22.68
C ASN A 561 4.63 8.07 -22.26
N TYR A 562 4.92 9.37 -22.23
CA TYR A 562 3.89 10.39 -21.99
C TYR A 562 2.90 10.45 -23.16
N ASN A 563 1.59 10.46 -22.89
CA ASN A 563 0.57 10.29 -23.94
C ASN A 563 -0.69 11.18 -23.83
N TYR A 564 -0.89 11.97 -22.77
CA TYR A 564 -2.13 12.76 -22.63
C TYR A 564 -2.08 14.06 -23.46
N PHE A 565 -1.04 14.88 -23.29
CA PHE A 565 -0.81 16.12 -24.04
C PHE A 565 0.57 16.13 -24.75
N PRO A 566 0.84 15.28 -25.76
CA PRO A 566 2.18 15.09 -26.33
C PRO A 566 2.86 16.36 -26.84
N SER A 567 2.12 17.45 -27.05
CA SER A 567 2.66 18.76 -27.42
C SER A 567 2.91 19.70 -26.24
N LEU A 568 2.82 19.21 -25.00
CA LEU A 568 2.91 20.02 -23.80
C LEU A 568 4.25 20.73 -23.68
N ASN A 569 4.17 21.93 -23.13
CA ASN A 569 5.26 22.66 -22.54
C ASN A 569 4.79 23.13 -21.16
N ILE A 570 5.51 22.78 -20.10
CA ILE A 570 5.13 23.17 -18.73
C ILE A 570 5.49 24.64 -18.53
N ILE A 571 4.49 25.46 -18.21
CA ILE A 571 4.66 26.91 -17.99
C ILE A 571 4.81 27.23 -16.51
N GLY A 572 4.12 26.49 -15.65
CA GLY A 572 4.16 26.70 -14.21
C GLY A 572 3.18 25.80 -13.49
N LYS A 573 2.89 26.12 -12.23
CA LYS A 573 1.88 25.46 -11.41
C LYS A 573 1.14 26.47 -10.55
N LEU A 574 -0.09 26.14 -10.17
CA LEU A 574 -0.85 26.95 -9.21
C LEU A 574 -0.29 26.71 -7.80
N THR A 575 -0.15 27.77 -7.02
CA THR A 575 0.44 27.69 -5.67
C THR A 575 -0.38 28.48 -4.66
N LYS A 576 -0.21 28.18 -3.36
CA LYS A 576 -0.79 28.95 -2.28
C LYS A 576 0.25 29.17 -1.20
N ASN A 577 0.42 30.44 -0.79
CA ASN A 577 1.42 30.80 0.21
C ASN A 577 1.26 29.98 1.50
N ASN A 578 2.38 29.54 2.07
CA ASN A 578 2.45 28.77 3.32
C ASN A 578 1.81 27.38 3.29
N VAL A 579 1.58 26.80 2.10
CA VAL A 579 1.16 25.41 1.94
C VAL A 579 2.19 24.70 1.08
N SER A 580 2.70 23.56 1.55
CA SER A 580 3.70 22.76 0.82
C SER A 580 3.12 22.15 -0.46
N ILE A 581 1.86 21.70 -0.40
CA ILE A 581 1.10 21.13 -1.52
C ILE A 581 -0.26 21.82 -1.61
N TYR A 582 -0.50 22.57 -2.69
CA TYR A 582 -1.81 23.11 -2.99
C TYR A 582 -2.52 22.21 -4.01
N ASN A 583 -3.19 21.18 -3.49
CA ASN A 583 -3.89 20.20 -4.31
C ASN A 583 -5.23 20.77 -4.87
N TYR A 584 -5.74 20.10 -5.90
CA TYR A 584 -7.00 20.47 -6.56
C TYR A 584 -8.24 20.41 -5.64
N ARG A 585 -8.23 19.59 -4.59
CA ARG A 585 -9.30 19.52 -3.59
C ARG A 585 -9.34 20.78 -2.73
N ASP A 586 -8.21 21.19 -2.16
CA ASP A 586 -8.10 22.39 -1.33
C ASP A 586 -8.42 23.65 -2.13
N MET A 587 -8.00 23.71 -3.39
CA MET A 587 -8.39 24.78 -4.32
C MET A 587 -9.91 24.80 -4.56
N THR A 588 -10.50 23.62 -4.80
CA THR A 588 -11.97 23.52 -4.96
C THR A 588 -12.69 23.95 -3.69
N ALA A 589 -12.16 23.62 -2.51
CA ALA A 589 -12.70 24.06 -1.23
C ALA A 589 -12.68 25.59 -1.10
N ASP A 590 -11.58 26.25 -1.47
CA ASP A 590 -11.47 27.71 -1.46
C ASP A 590 -12.46 28.37 -2.43
N TYR A 591 -12.64 27.80 -3.62
CA TYR A 591 -13.65 28.26 -4.57
C TYR A 591 -15.05 28.18 -3.96
N ILE A 592 -15.41 27.06 -3.32
CA ILE A 592 -16.73 26.87 -2.70
C ILE A 592 -16.95 27.86 -1.54
N ARG A 593 -15.93 28.07 -0.69
CA ARG A 593 -15.99 29.07 0.40
C ARG A 593 -16.29 30.46 -0.12
N LYS A 594 -15.70 30.83 -1.26
CA LYS A 594 -15.90 32.13 -1.90
C LYS A 594 -17.30 32.26 -2.50
N GLU A 595 -17.76 31.24 -3.23
CA GLU A 595 -19.08 31.26 -3.88
C GLU A 595 -20.23 31.13 -2.88
N LYS A 596 -20.01 30.45 -1.75
CA LYS A 596 -20.99 30.11 -0.68
C LYS A 596 -22.13 29.20 -1.12
N ASN A 597 -22.64 29.36 -2.34
CA ASN A 597 -23.73 28.58 -2.92
C ASN A 597 -23.32 28.03 -4.28
N ILE A 598 -23.40 26.70 -4.44
CA ILE A 598 -23.11 25.99 -5.67
C ILE A 598 -24.44 25.60 -6.32
N TYR A 599 -24.72 26.23 -7.47
CA TYR A 599 -25.90 25.95 -8.27
C TYR A 599 -25.59 24.89 -9.32
N THR A 600 -26.17 23.70 -9.18
CA THR A 600 -25.88 22.51 -10.00
C THR A 600 -26.14 22.71 -11.49
N ASN A 601 -27.09 23.57 -11.87
CA ASN A 601 -27.39 23.90 -13.26
C ASN A 601 -26.19 24.53 -14.00
N GLN A 602 -25.30 25.23 -13.30
CA GLN A 602 -24.07 25.79 -13.87
C GLN A 602 -23.09 24.71 -14.34
N TYR A 603 -23.22 23.49 -13.81
CA TYR A 603 -22.34 22.35 -14.09
C TYR A 603 -23.09 21.27 -14.90
N SER A 604 -24.24 21.61 -15.49
CA SER A 604 -24.97 20.69 -16.36
C SER A 604 -24.28 20.50 -17.71
N SER A 605 -24.60 19.43 -18.44
CA SER A 605 -24.06 19.19 -19.79
C SER A 605 -24.64 20.11 -20.87
N TYR A 606 -25.66 20.90 -20.53
CA TYR A 606 -26.24 21.90 -21.43
C TYR A 606 -25.48 23.24 -21.41
N ASN A 607 -24.55 23.43 -20.47
CA ASN A 607 -23.74 24.63 -20.43
C ASN A 607 -22.63 24.55 -21.50
N GLU A 608 -22.61 25.52 -22.41
CA GLU A 608 -21.68 25.62 -23.55
C GLU A 608 -20.21 25.67 -23.13
N ARG A 609 -19.91 26.08 -21.89
CA ARG A 609 -18.55 26.04 -21.31
C ARG A 609 -18.00 24.62 -21.16
N TYR A 610 -18.83 23.59 -21.31
CA TYR A 610 -18.47 22.18 -21.26
C TYR A 610 -18.60 21.49 -22.62
N SER A 611 -18.65 22.27 -23.70
CA SER A 611 -18.75 21.80 -25.07
C SER A 611 -17.64 22.40 -25.95
N LEU A 612 -17.14 21.59 -26.88
CA LEU A 612 -16.26 22.06 -27.96
C LEU A 612 -17.03 22.50 -29.21
N LEU A 613 -18.34 22.23 -29.27
CA LEU A 613 -19.17 22.42 -30.46
C LEU A 613 -19.75 23.83 -30.60
N SER A 614 -19.45 24.74 -29.66
CA SER A 614 -19.93 26.13 -29.63
C SER A 614 -18.98 27.15 -30.24
#